data_AF-A0A8M1GAH4-F1
#
_entry.id   AF-A0A8M1GAH4-F1
#
_cell.length_a   1.000
_cell.length_b   1.000
_cell.length_c   1.000
_cell.angle_alpha   90.00
_cell.angle_beta   90.00
_cell.angle_gamma   90.00
#
_symmetry.space_group_name_H-M   'P 1'
#
loop_
_entity.id
_entity.type
_entity.pdbx_description
1 polymer ?
#
loop_
_entity_poly.entity_id
_entity_poly.type
_entity_poly.pdbx_seq_one_letter_code
_entity_poly.pdbx_strand_id
1 'polypeptide(L)'
;MWRLVPPKLGRLSRSLKLAALGSLLVLMVLHSPSLLASWQRNELADRRFLQLNKCPACFGTSWCRRFLNGQVVFEAWGRLRLLDFLNVKNVYFAQYGEPREGGRRRVVLKRLGSQRELAQLDQSICKRATGRPRCDLLQAMPRTEFARLNGDVRLLTPEAVEGWSDLVHCPSQRLLDRLVRRYAETKDSGSFLLRNLKDSERMQLLLTLAFNPEPLVLQSFPSDEGWPFAKYLGACGRMVAVNYVGEELWSYFNAPWEKRVDLAWQLMEIAEQLTNNDFEFALYLLDVSFDNFAVGPRDGKVIIVDAENVLVADKRLIRQSKYITYICFLYTFFMSNLTFASCTHFLCQTFNFLLRWKPYSLFYLTCISKCKPVHYACTLNHNFSVFSKISFGLKWTQIYCVCVCVCVCVCTHVFFLQSATFCGLGVQCRVVFM
;
A
#
# COMPACT_ATOMS: atom_id res chain seq x y z
N MET A 1 -1.78 28.00 24.22
CA MET A 1 -0.41 28.26 24.73
C MET A 1 0.61 27.57 23.82
N TRP A 2 1.12 28.26 22.81
CA TRP A 2 2.26 27.77 22.01
C TRP A 2 3.47 28.63 22.36
N ARG A 3 4.29 28.17 23.29
CA ARG A 3 5.67 28.68 23.50
C ARG A 3 6.63 27.58 23.06
N LEU A 4 6.83 27.46 21.75
CA LEU A 4 7.95 26.75 21.17
C LEU A 4 8.85 27.78 20.49
N VAL A 5 9.45 28.65 21.31
CA VAL A 5 10.65 29.39 20.92
C VAL A 5 11.72 28.92 21.90
N PRO A 6 12.81 28.26 21.47
CA PRO A 6 13.89 27.91 22.37
C PRO A 6 14.44 29.20 22.99
N PRO A 7 14.74 29.24 24.30
CA PRO A 7 15.08 30.46 25.04
C PRO A 7 16.45 31.07 24.68
N LYS A 8 17.05 30.68 23.54
CA LYS A 8 18.32 31.20 23.04
C LYS A 8 18.18 32.16 21.84
N LEU A 9 16.98 32.43 21.31
CA LEU A 9 16.81 33.47 20.27
C LEU A 9 16.67 34.90 20.85
N GLY A 10 16.44 35.02 22.16
CA GLY A 10 16.29 36.30 22.86
C GLY A 10 17.60 37.08 23.06
N ARG A 11 18.75 36.39 23.04
CA ARG A 11 20.10 36.99 23.25
C ARG A 11 20.86 37.29 21.95
N LEU A 12 20.21 37.21 20.81
CA LEU A 12 20.79 37.68 19.56
C LEU A 12 20.73 39.21 19.54
N SER A 13 21.88 39.85 19.35
CA SER A 13 21.96 41.31 19.22
C SER A 13 21.01 41.78 18.12
N ARG A 14 20.44 42.99 18.29
CA ARG A 14 19.59 43.60 17.26
C ARG A 14 20.29 43.63 15.90
N SER A 15 21.61 43.81 15.89
CA SER A 15 22.45 43.76 14.70
C SER A 15 22.46 42.38 14.02
N LEU A 16 22.51 41.27 14.75
CA LEU A 16 22.48 39.94 14.12
C LEU A 16 21.10 39.58 13.57
N LYS A 17 20.03 40.07 14.21
CA LYS A 17 18.66 39.92 13.69
C LYS A 17 18.46 40.74 12.41
N LEU A 18 18.95 41.97 12.38
CA LEU A 18 18.92 42.83 11.20
C LEU A 18 19.81 42.28 10.08
N ALA A 19 20.98 41.74 10.40
CA ALA A 19 21.84 41.07 9.42
C ALA A 19 21.18 39.80 8.86
N ALA A 20 20.53 38.99 9.69
CA ALA A 20 19.80 37.81 9.22
C ALA A 20 18.60 38.18 8.34
N LEU A 21 17.84 39.22 8.71
CA LEU A 21 16.75 39.75 7.89
C LEU A 21 17.26 40.36 6.57
N GLY A 22 18.37 41.09 6.62
CA GLY A 22 19.05 41.63 5.45
C GLY A 22 19.55 40.54 4.51
N SER A 23 20.20 39.50 5.03
CA SER A 23 20.63 38.34 4.25
C SER A 23 19.45 37.57 3.66
N LEU A 24 18.36 37.40 4.40
CA LEU A 24 17.12 36.79 3.89
C LEU A 24 16.51 37.63 2.77
N LEU A 25 16.47 38.95 2.93
CA LEU A 25 15.97 39.88 1.91
C LEU A 25 16.84 39.85 0.65
N VAL A 26 18.17 39.85 0.80
CA VAL A 26 19.12 39.75 -0.31
C VAL A 26 18.97 38.41 -1.03
N LEU A 27 18.81 37.30 -0.29
CA LEU A 27 18.52 35.98 -0.88
C LEU A 27 17.17 35.98 -1.61
N MET A 28 16.12 36.57 -1.05
CA MET A 28 14.82 36.68 -1.72
C MET A 28 14.89 37.55 -2.98
N VAL A 29 15.65 38.64 -2.98
CA VAL A 29 15.82 39.52 -4.16
C VAL A 29 16.67 38.85 -5.23
N LEU A 30 17.78 38.21 -4.86
CA LEU A 30 18.65 37.46 -5.79
C LEU A 30 17.92 36.25 -6.40
N HIS A 31 17.06 35.59 -5.64
CA HIS A 31 16.23 34.49 -6.12
C HIS A 31 14.85 34.93 -6.65
N SER A 32 14.50 36.22 -6.61
CA SER A 32 13.19 36.71 -7.06
C SER A 32 12.88 36.36 -8.53
N PRO A 33 13.83 36.44 -9.49
CA PRO A 33 13.53 36.08 -10.88
C PRO A 33 13.33 34.57 -11.07
N SER A 34 14.06 33.76 -10.29
CA SER A 34 13.93 32.29 -10.32
C SER A 34 12.66 31.80 -9.62
N LEU A 35 12.26 32.46 -8.53
CA LEU A 35 10.99 32.22 -7.84
C LEU A 35 9.79 32.65 -8.70
N LEU A 36 9.87 33.82 -9.35
CA LEU A 36 8.83 34.30 -10.29
C LEU A 36 8.73 33.40 -11.53
N ALA A 37 9.87 32.96 -12.10
CA ALA A 37 9.88 32.02 -13.22
C ALA A 37 9.34 30.64 -12.81
N SER A 38 9.65 30.15 -11.61
CA SER A 38 9.08 28.90 -11.07
C SER A 38 7.56 29.01 -10.87
N TRP A 39 7.06 30.22 -10.56
CA TRP A 39 5.64 30.43 -10.34
C TRP A 39 4.85 30.54 -11.65
N GLN A 40 5.49 31.04 -12.72
CA GLN A 40 4.90 31.16 -14.06
C GLN A 40 5.03 29.90 -14.91
N ARG A 41 6.08 29.08 -14.69
CA ARG A 41 6.34 27.88 -15.51
C ARG A 41 5.60 26.66 -14.98
N ASN A 42 4.81 26.03 -15.85
CA ASN A 42 4.23 24.73 -15.53
C ASN A 42 5.25 23.61 -15.80
N GLU A 43 6.00 23.20 -14.78
CA GLU A 43 6.99 22.11 -14.90
C GLU A 43 6.35 20.77 -15.22
N LEU A 44 5.05 20.58 -14.94
CA LEU A 44 4.30 19.39 -15.33
C LEU A 44 4.13 19.27 -16.86
N ALA A 45 4.39 20.33 -17.62
CA ALA A 45 4.46 20.27 -19.08
C ALA A 45 5.88 19.90 -19.60
N ASP A 46 6.90 19.85 -18.73
CA ASP A 46 8.27 19.51 -19.13
C ASP A 46 8.47 17.99 -19.18
N ARG A 47 8.86 17.48 -20.36
CA ARG A 47 9.17 16.07 -20.61
C ARG A 47 10.28 15.53 -19.69
N ARG A 48 11.27 16.37 -19.31
CA ARG A 48 12.35 15.98 -18.40
C ARG A 48 11.85 15.84 -16.98
N PHE A 49 10.96 16.73 -16.53
CA PHE A 49 10.37 16.63 -15.20
C PHE A 49 9.53 15.36 -15.05
N LEU A 50 8.70 15.04 -16.05
CA LEU A 50 7.94 13.80 -16.11
C LEU A 50 8.81 12.55 -16.31
N GLN A 51 10.11 12.72 -16.60
CA GLN A 51 11.05 11.65 -16.95
C GLN A 51 10.58 10.81 -18.14
N LEU A 52 9.91 11.46 -19.10
CA LEU A 52 9.38 10.79 -20.29
C LEU A 52 10.50 10.24 -21.20
N ASN A 53 11.69 10.85 -21.13
CA ASN A 53 12.90 10.38 -21.80
C ASN A 53 13.44 9.04 -21.26
N LYS A 54 12.91 8.54 -20.14
CA LYS A 54 13.29 7.23 -19.59
C LYS A 54 12.41 6.08 -20.10
N CYS A 55 11.30 6.36 -20.76
CA CYS A 55 10.45 5.31 -21.31
C CYS A 55 11.23 4.44 -22.32
N PRO A 56 11.03 3.11 -22.35
CA PRO A 56 9.98 2.35 -21.68
C PRO A 56 10.24 2.01 -20.20
N ALA A 57 11.33 2.48 -19.59
CA ALA A 57 11.56 2.37 -18.15
C ALA A 57 10.70 3.38 -17.35
N CYS A 58 9.38 3.34 -17.52
CA CYS A 58 8.41 4.30 -16.99
C CYS A 58 7.06 3.63 -16.69
N PHE A 59 6.10 4.36 -16.10
CA PHE A 59 4.82 3.78 -15.65
C PHE A 59 3.71 3.85 -16.71
N GLY A 60 3.85 4.76 -17.70
CA GLY A 60 2.90 4.84 -18.81
C GLY A 60 2.94 6.15 -19.57
N THR A 61 2.03 6.29 -20.54
CA THR A 61 1.95 7.44 -21.45
C THR A 61 0.52 7.89 -21.79
N SER A 62 -0.51 7.23 -21.25
CA SER A 62 -1.93 7.46 -21.56
C SER A 62 -2.37 8.91 -21.32
N TRP A 63 -1.77 9.58 -20.34
CA TRP A 63 -2.12 10.95 -19.93
C TRP A 63 -1.15 12.01 -20.43
N CYS A 64 -0.09 11.64 -21.16
CA CYS A 64 0.95 12.61 -21.57
C CYS A 64 0.41 13.82 -22.32
N ARG A 65 -0.61 13.65 -23.18
CA ARG A 65 -1.22 14.79 -23.88
C ARG A 65 -1.79 15.85 -22.92
N ARG A 66 -2.39 15.44 -21.80
CA ARG A 66 -2.98 16.35 -20.81
C ARG A 66 -1.89 17.13 -20.06
N PHE A 67 -0.81 16.45 -19.69
CA PHE A 67 0.37 17.09 -19.08
C PHE A 67 1.05 18.08 -20.02
N LEU A 68 1.40 17.64 -21.24
CA LEU A 68 2.17 18.43 -22.20
C LEU A 68 1.39 19.63 -22.74
N ASN A 69 0.06 19.54 -22.80
CA ASN A 69 -0.80 20.68 -23.16
C ASN A 69 -1.04 21.66 -22.00
N GLY A 70 -0.40 21.44 -20.84
CA GLY A 70 -0.53 22.31 -19.66
C GLY A 70 -1.90 22.24 -18.98
N GLN A 71 -2.68 21.18 -19.19
CA GLN A 71 -4.00 21.01 -18.58
C GLN A 71 -3.92 20.57 -17.11
N VAL A 72 -2.77 20.02 -16.70
CA VAL A 72 -2.47 19.64 -15.31
C VAL A 72 -1.46 20.63 -14.75
N VAL A 73 -1.78 21.28 -13.63
CA VAL A 73 -0.95 22.31 -13.01
C VAL A 73 -0.88 22.08 -11.50
N PHE A 74 0.28 22.27 -10.87
CA PHE A 74 0.39 22.19 -9.42
C PHE A 74 -0.55 23.16 -8.70
N GLU A 75 -1.05 22.71 -7.55
CA GLU A 75 -1.80 23.53 -6.61
C GLU A 75 -0.90 24.60 -5.98
N ALA A 76 -1.46 25.77 -5.63
CA ALA A 76 -0.77 27.04 -5.35
C ALA A 76 0.62 26.93 -4.68
N TRP A 77 0.70 26.31 -3.49
CA TRP A 77 1.96 26.16 -2.74
C TRP A 77 2.90 25.09 -3.30
N GLY A 78 2.35 24.06 -3.97
CA GLY A 78 3.13 23.04 -4.69
C GLY A 78 3.93 23.59 -5.87
N ARG A 79 3.63 24.82 -6.32
CA ARG A 79 4.43 25.52 -7.35
C ARG A 79 5.75 26.09 -6.82
N LEU A 80 5.84 26.35 -5.52
CA LEU A 80 7.00 27.02 -4.92
C LEU A 80 8.10 26.04 -4.51
N ARG A 81 7.83 24.71 -4.50
CA ARG A 81 8.79 23.62 -4.19
C ARG A 81 9.67 23.79 -2.95
N LEU A 82 9.32 24.72 -2.06
CA LEU A 82 10.11 25.12 -0.89
C LEU A 82 10.31 23.96 0.11
N LEU A 83 9.42 22.96 0.09
CA LEU A 83 9.41 21.82 1.02
C LEU A 83 9.48 20.45 0.31
N ASP A 84 9.93 20.40 -0.94
CA ASP A 84 10.04 19.14 -1.70
C ASP A 84 10.95 18.10 -1.01
N PHE A 85 11.86 18.53 -0.14
CA PHE A 85 12.71 17.63 0.66
C PHE A 85 11.94 16.84 1.73
N LEU A 86 10.76 17.32 2.16
CA LEU A 86 9.87 16.60 3.07
C LEU A 86 8.96 15.60 2.32
N ASN A 87 8.90 15.69 0.99
CA ASN A 87 8.08 14.83 0.14
C ASN A 87 8.81 13.52 -0.19
N VAL A 88 9.02 12.68 0.83
CA VAL A 88 9.81 11.44 0.72
C VAL A 88 9.22 10.47 -0.31
N LYS A 89 7.88 10.35 -0.37
CA LYS A 89 7.15 9.51 -1.32
C LYS A 89 6.91 10.16 -2.71
N ASN A 90 7.33 11.41 -2.91
CA ASN A 90 7.12 12.18 -4.15
C ASN A 90 5.64 12.24 -4.60
N VAL A 91 4.76 12.64 -3.69
CA VAL A 91 3.32 12.86 -3.92
C VAL A 91 3.05 14.35 -4.07
N TYR A 92 2.32 14.76 -5.11
CA TYR A 92 2.05 16.17 -5.41
C TYR A 92 0.57 16.41 -5.67
N PHE A 93 0.04 17.49 -5.09
CA PHE A 93 -1.32 17.93 -5.35
C PHE A 93 -1.37 18.86 -6.58
N ALA A 94 -2.31 18.58 -7.47
CA ALA A 94 -2.47 19.32 -8.72
C ALA A 94 -3.94 19.53 -9.07
N GLN A 95 -4.17 20.41 -10.04
CA GLN A 95 -5.47 20.70 -10.62
C GLN A 95 -5.44 20.30 -12.09
N TYR A 96 -6.47 19.58 -12.52
CA TYR A 96 -6.73 19.22 -13.90
C TYR A 96 -7.91 20.04 -14.43
N GLY A 97 -7.66 20.86 -15.45
CA GLY A 97 -8.70 21.59 -16.17
C GLY A 97 -9.27 20.73 -17.30
N GLU A 98 -10.54 20.38 -17.21
CA GLU A 98 -11.19 19.61 -18.27
C GLU A 98 -11.66 20.57 -19.37
N PRO A 99 -11.24 20.40 -20.65
CA PRO A 99 -11.50 21.39 -21.70
C PRO A 99 -12.98 21.69 -21.97
N ARG A 100 -13.89 20.80 -21.55
CA ARG A 100 -15.32 20.85 -21.87
C ARG A 100 -16.21 21.26 -20.69
N GLU A 101 -15.73 21.21 -19.45
CA GLU A 101 -16.58 21.40 -18.26
C GLU A 101 -16.27 22.70 -17.49
N GLY A 102 -15.27 23.48 -17.90
CA GLY A 102 -14.93 24.78 -17.29
C GLY A 102 -14.37 24.70 -15.85
N GLY A 103 -14.63 23.61 -15.13
CA GLY A 103 -14.14 23.34 -13.78
C GLY A 103 -12.73 22.74 -13.76
N ARG A 104 -11.99 23.06 -12.70
CA ARG A 104 -10.72 22.39 -12.36
C ARG A 104 -10.98 21.34 -11.28
N ARG A 105 -10.67 20.09 -11.58
CA ARG A 105 -10.75 18.97 -10.63
C ARG A 105 -9.40 18.79 -9.93
N ARG A 106 -9.39 18.50 -8.64
CA ARG A 106 -8.15 18.18 -7.91
C ARG A 106 -7.71 16.76 -8.25
N VAL A 107 -6.41 16.57 -8.42
CA VAL A 107 -5.76 15.29 -8.71
C VAL A 107 -4.49 15.16 -7.87
N VAL A 108 -4.10 13.92 -7.60
CA VAL A 108 -2.86 13.60 -6.91
C VAL A 108 -1.90 12.96 -7.91
N LEU A 109 -0.66 13.43 -7.92
CA LEU A 109 0.40 12.97 -8.79
C LEU A 109 1.44 12.22 -7.96
N LYS A 110 1.79 11.01 -8.36
CA LYS A 110 2.74 10.16 -7.62
C LYS A 110 3.88 9.73 -8.51
N ARG A 111 5.11 9.73 -7.98
CA ARG A 111 6.26 9.08 -8.64
C ARG A 111 6.49 7.62 -8.21
N LEU A 112 5.64 7.10 -7.31
CA LEU A 112 5.64 5.70 -6.87
C LEU A 112 6.95 5.23 -6.22
N GLY A 113 7.70 6.17 -5.65
CA GLY A 113 9.00 5.89 -5.05
C GLY A 113 9.80 7.17 -4.81
N SER A 114 10.71 7.09 -3.85
CA SER A 114 11.67 8.15 -3.55
C SER A 114 12.67 8.33 -4.70
N GLN A 115 13.37 9.47 -4.72
CA GLN A 115 14.41 9.70 -5.74
C GLN A 115 15.55 8.68 -5.67
N ARG A 116 15.81 8.13 -4.48
CA ARG A 116 16.83 7.10 -4.27
C ARG A 116 16.41 5.78 -4.89
N GLU A 117 15.18 5.33 -4.64
CA GLU A 117 14.64 4.09 -5.21
C GLU A 117 14.55 4.18 -6.73
N LEU A 118 14.10 5.31 -7.27
CA LEU A 118 14.05 5.53 -8.72
C LEU A 118 15.44 5.53 -9.37
N ALA A 119 16.47 6.04 -8.67
CA ALA A 119 17.85 5.98 -9.15
C ALA A 119 18.44 4.57 -9.04
N GLN A 120 18.10 3.82 -7.99
CA GLN A 120 18.48 2.42 -7.83
C GLN A 120 17.82 1.55 -8.91
N LEU A 121 16.56 1.83 -9.26
CA LEU A 121 15.87 1.21 -10.38
C LEU A 121 16.66 1.41 -11.69
N ASP A 122 17.03 2.65 -12.01
CA ASP A 122 17.83 2.97 -13.21
C ASP A 122 19.16 2.20 -13.22
N GLN A 123 19.85 2.20 -12.09
CA GLN A 123 21.12 1.51 -11.95
C GLN A 123 20.95 -0.01 -12.12
N SER A 124 19.87 -0.59 -11.58
CA SER A 124 19.59 -2.02 -11.68
C SER A 124 19.33 -2.44 -13.13
N ILE A 125 18.52 -1.66 -13.87
CA ILE A 125 18.25 -1.87 -15.29
C ILE A 125 19.56 -1.80 -16.09
N CYS A 126 20.37 -0.76 -15.85
CA CYS A 126 21.64 -0.60 -16.55
C CYS A 126 22.64 -1.71 -16.26
N LYS A 127 22.75 -2.14 -15.00
CA LYS A 127 23.64 -3.24 -14.60
C LYS A 127 23.21 -4.54 -15.27
N ARG A 128 21.91 -4.87 -15.29
CA ARG A 128 21.38 -6.09 -15.95
C ARG A 128 21.58 -6.06 -17.46
N ALA A 129 21.37 -4.92 -18.11
CA ALA A 129 21.44 -4.79 -19.56
C ALA A 129 22.85 -4.66 -20.14
N THR A 130 23.79 -4.06 -19.39
CA THR A 130 25.11 -3.64 -19.91
C THR A 130 26.28 -3.98 -19.00
N GLY A 131 26.04 -4.44 -17.78
CA GLY A 131 27.07 -4.60 -16.74
C GLY A 131 27.56 -3.30 -16.12
N ARG A 132 27.09 -2.13 -16.58
CA ARG A 132 27.52 -0.80 -16.13
C ARG A 132 26.46 -0.12 -15.26
N PRO A 133 26.85 0.77 -14.32
CA PRO A 133 25.92 1.46 -13.44
C PRO A 133 25.11 2.57 -14.13
N ARG A 134 25.51 3.00 -15.34
CA ARG A 134 24.84 4.04 -16.12
C ARG A 134 24.78 3.62 -17.58
N CYS A 135 23.67 3.91 -18.21
CA CYS A 135 23.35 3.55 -19.58
C CYS A 135 22.20 4.42 -20.10
N ASP A 136 21.94 4.37 -21.41
CA ASP A 136 20.68 4.84 -21.97
C ASP A 136 19.57 3.81 -21.70
N LEU A 137 18.59 4.18 -20.88
CA LEU A 137 17.49 3.29 -20.49
C LEU A 137 16.63 2.88 -21.69
N LEU A 138 16.50 3.73 -22.72
CA LEU A 138 15.75 3.41 -23.92
C LEU A 138 16.36 2.20 -24.64
N GLN A 139 17.69 2.13 -24.69
CA GLN A 139 18.43 1.04 -25.33
C GLN A 139 18.64 -0.17 -24.40
N ALA A 140 18.66 0.06 -23.09
CA ALA A 140 18.91 -0.97 -22.09
C ALA A 140 17.69 -1.86 -21.81
N MET A 141 16.50 -1.28 -21.73
CA MET A 141 15.27 -2.01 -21.38
C MET A 141 15.02 -3.27 -22.25
N PRO A 142 15.15 -3.21 -23.60
CA PRO A 142 15.00 -4.40 -24.45
C PRO A 142 15.95 -5.57 -24.14
N ARG A 143 17.04 -5.33 -23.39
CA ARG A 143 18.03 -6.34 -23.03
C ARG A 143 17.77 -6.98 -21.65
N THR A 144 16.76 -6.51 -20.93
CA THR A 144 16.37 -7.00 -19.60
C THR A 144 15.29 -8.09 -19.68
N GLU A 145 15.02 -8.74 -18.56
CA GLU A 145 13.91 -9.67 -18.35
C GLU A 145 12.54 -9.08 -18.70
N PHE A 146 12.36 -7.75 -18.54
CA PHE A 146 11.11 -7.06 -18.89
C PHE A 146 10.77 -7.11 -20.38
N ALA A 147 11.75 -7.37 -21.24
CA ALA A 147 11.57 -7.56 -22.68
C ALA A 147 11.53 -9.03 -23.09
N ARG A 148 12.20 -9.89 -22.32
CA ARG A 148 12.38 -11.32 -22.60
C ARG A 148 11.26 -12.20 -22.09
N LEU A 149 10.49 -11.70 -21.13
CA LEU A 149 9.27 -12.38 -20.71
C LEU A 149 8.36 -12.57 -21.92
N ASN A 150 8.24 -13.84 -22.27
CA ASN A 150 7.53 -14.43 -23.39
C ASN A 150 8.29 -14.47 -24.72
N GLY A 151 8.88 -15.65 -24.98
CA GLY A 151 8.92 -16.23 -26.33
C GLY A 151 7.49 -16.44 -26.89
N ASP A 152 7.27 -17.46 -27.72
CA ASP A 152 6.00 -17.62 -28.47
C ASP A 152 4.71 -17.73 -27.63
N VAL A 153 4.80 -17.91 -26.31
CA VAL A 153 3.65 -18.00 -25.39
C VAL A 153 3.14 -16.62 -24.98
N ARG A 154 1.95 -16.27 -25.45
CA ARG A 154 1.37 -14.91 -25.45
C ARG A 154 0.65 -14.50 -24.15
N LEU A 155 0.97 -15.12 -23.01
CA LEU A 155 0.27 -14.95 -21.72
C LEU A 155 1.24 -14.61 -20.60
N LEU A 156 0.78 -13.87 -19.60
CA LEU A 156 1.52 -13.67 -18.35
C LEU A 156 1.20 -14.85 -17.42
N THR A 157 2.19 -15.65 -17.05
CA THR A 157 2.00 -16.86 -16.24
C THR A 157 2.43 -16.65 -14.79
N PRO A 158 1.87 -17.39 -13.81
CA PRO A 158 2.26 -17.30 -12.40
C PRO A 158 3.75 -17.45 -12.18
N GLU A 159 4.38 -18.44 -12.80
CA GLU A 159 5.79 -18.81 -12.60
C GLU A 159 6.75 -17.70 -13.06
N ALA A 160 6.30 -16.86 -14.00
CA ALA A 160 7.09 -15.76 -14.54
C ALA A 160 7.23 -14.58 -13.57
N VAL A 161 6.24 -14.36 -12.70
CA VAL A 161 6.12 -13.14 -11.89
C VAL A 161 5.95 -13.38 -10.40
N GLU A 162 5.89 -14.64 -9.97
CA GLU A 162 5.77 -14.99 -8.56
C GLU A 162 6.86 -14.32 -7.72
N GLY A 163 6.44 -13.63 -6.67
CA GLY A 163 7.32 -12.95 -5.72
C GLY A 163 7.94 -11.64 -6.21
N TRP A 164 7.53 -11.11 -7.37
CA TRP A 164 8.04 -9.83 -7.87
C TRP A 164 7.57 -8.63 -7.05
N SER A 165 6.36 -8.70 -6.51
CA SER A 165 5.76 -7.72 -5.59
C SER A 165 4.67 -8.39 -4.76
N ASP A 166 4.15 -7.69 -3.75
CA ASP A 166 3.09 -8.20 -2.88
C ASP A 166 1.83 -8.62 -3.68
N LEU A 167 1.52 -7.87 -4.76
CA LEU A 167 0.40 -8.15 -5.67
C LEU A 167 0.48 -9.54 -6.30
N VAL A 168 1.69 -10.01 -6.61
CA VAL A 168 1.96 -11.31 -7.24
C VAL A 168 2.77 -12.21 -6.31
N HIS A 169 2.57 -12.09 -5.00
CA HIS A 169 3.12 -13.04 -4.04
C HIS A 169 2.42 -14.40 -4.13
N CYS A 170 1.10 -14.40 -4.40
CA CYS A 170 0.28 -15.59 -4.65
C CYS A 170 -0.44 -15.47 -6.00
N PRO A 171 0.31 -15.46 -7.13
CA PRO A 171 -0.27 -15.20 -8.43
C PRO A 171 -1.20 -16.34 -8.85
N SER A 172 -2.31 -15.98 -9.48
CA SER A 172 -3.19 -16.91 -10.18
C SER A 172 -3.33 -16.47 -11.63
N GLN A 173 -3.57 -17.40 -12.55
CA GLN A 173 -3.79 -17.03 -13.95
C GLN A 173 -4.97 -16.03 -14.07
N ARG A 174 -6.02 -16.20 -13.26
CA ARG A 174 -7.18 -15.30 -13.24
C ARG A 174 -6.82 -13.88 -12.81
N LEU A 175 -5.93 -13.73 -11.81
CA LEU A 175 -5.41 -12.42 -11.42
C LEU A 175 -4.61 -11.81 -12.57
N LEU A 176 -3.66 -12.54 -13.13
CA LEU A 176 -2.79 -12.03 -14.21
C LEU A 176 -3.59 -11.65 -15.46
N ASP A 177 -4.57 -12.46 -15.86
CA ASP A 177 -5.48 -12.15 -16.97
C ASP A 177 -6.26 -10.86 -16.69
N ARG A 178 -6.69 -10.64 -15.44
CA ARG A 178 -7.37 -9.42 -15.03
C ARG A 178 -6.43 -8.21 -15.08
N LEU A 179 -5.19 -8.34 -14.61
CA LEU A 179 -4.17 -7.27 -14.68
C LEU A 179 -3.96 -6.83 -16.13
N VAL A 180 -3.73 -7.78 -17.05
CA VAL A 180 -3.49 -7.47 -18.47
C VAL A 180 -4.75 -6.88 -19.12
N ARG A 181 -5.92 -7.46 -18.85
CA ARG A 181 -7.21 -7.00 -19.40
C ARG A 181 -7.53 -5.56 -19.01
N ARG A 182 -7.23 -5.17 -17.78
CA ARG A 182 -7.54 -3.85 -17.21
C ARG A 182 -6.44 -2.81 -17.40
N TYR A 183 -5.32 -3.17 -18.03
CA TYR A 183 -4.21 -2.26 -18.24
C TYR A 183 -4.62 -1.08 -19.15
N ALA A 184 -4.65 0.12 -18.59
CA ALA A 184 -5.18 1.35 -19.20
C ALA A 184 -4.13 2.16 -19.98
N GLU A 185 -2.87 1.71 -19.99
CA GLU A 185 -1.78 2.37 -20.75
C GLU A 185 -1.68 1.91 -22.21
N THR A 186 -2.62 1.08 -22.66
CA THR A 186 -2.77 0.67 -24.05
C THR A 186 -4.08 1.18 -24.64
N LYS A 187 -4.13 1.31 -25.98
CA LYS A 187 -5.37 1.63 -26.69
C LYS A 187 -6.30 0.43 -26.83
N ASP A 188 -5.74 -0.78 -26.82
CA ASP A 188 -6.45 -2.04 -27.03
C ASP A 188 -6.80 -2.69 -25.68
N SER A 189 -7.28 -1.87 -24.73
CA SER A 189 -7.72 -2.33 -23.40
C SER A 189 -8.84 -3.36 -23.53
N GLY A 190 -8.83 -4.40 -22.70
CA GLY A 190 -9.84 -5.48 -22.71
C GLY A 190 -9.32 -6.83 -23.23
N SER A 191 -8.12 -6.88 -23.80
CA SER A 191 -7.42 -8.14 -24.11
C SER A 191 -6.60 -8.63 -22.92
N PHE A 192 -6.65 -9.93 -22.60
CA PHE A 192 -5.74 -10.55 -21.63
C PHE A 192 -4.44 -11.10 -22.26
N LEU A 193 -4.33 -11.05 -23.59
CA LEU A 193 -3.15 -11.52 -24.31
C LEU A 193 -2.10 -10.41 -24.39
N LEU A 194 -0.87 -10.71 -23.95
CA LEU A 194 0.25 -9.78 -23.97
C LEU A 194 0.68 -9.40 -25.39
N ARG A 195 0.40 -10.23 -26.40
CA ARG A 195 0.69 -9.93 -27.82
C ARG A 195 -0.02 -8.70 -28.36
N ASN A 196 -1.10 -8.27 -27.72
CA ASN A 196 -1.86 -7.10 -28.13
C ASN A 196 -1.27 -5.82 -27.51
N LEU A 197 -0.35 -5.95 -26.56
CA LEU A 197 0.44 -4.83 -26.05
C LEU A 197 1.65 -4.63 -26.97
N LYS A 198 1.99 -3.37 -27.21
CA LYS A 198 3.28 -3.05 -27.82
C LYS A 198 4.41 -3.45 -26.89
N ASP A 199 5.60 -3.70 -27.43
CA ASP A 199 6.78 -4.05 -26.64
C ASP A 199 7.05 -3.06 -25.50
N SER A 200 6.89 -1.76 -25.77
CA SER A 200 7.02 -0.71 -24.75
C SER A 200 5.96 -0.80 -23.65
N GLU A 201 4.71 -1.10 -24.01
CA GLU A 201 3.57 -1.20 -23.08
C GLU A 201 3.73 -2.45 -22.19
N ARG A 202 4.18 -3.56 -22.78
CA ARG A 202 4.55 -4.78 -22.05
C ARG A 202 5.69 -4.53 -21.05
N MET A 203 6.77 -3.86 -21.48
CA MET A 203 7.87 -3.51 -20.58
C MET A 203 7.42 -2.59 -19.44
N GLN A 204 6.53 -1.62 -19.72
CA GLN A 204 5.96 -0.72 -18.71
C GLN A 204 5.10 -1.48 -17.69
N LEU A 205 4.23 -2.40 -18.17
CA LEU A 205 3.42 -3.27 -17.31
C LEU A 205 4.31 -4.07 -16.34
N LEU A 206 5.32 -4.77 -16.89
CA LEU A 206 6.19 -5.65 -16.10
C LEU A 206 7.10 -4.86 -15.13
N LEU A 207 7.60 -3.70 -15.57
CA LEU A 207 8.35 -2.80 -14.70
C LEU A 207 7.48 -2.29 -13.55
N THR A 208 6.25 -1.86 -13.84
CA THR A 208 5.31 -1.36 -12.83
C THR A 208 5.00 -2.48 -11.83
N LEU A 209 4.72 -3.69 -12.33
CA LEU A 209 4.46 -4.86 -11.50
C LEU A 209 5.60 -5.19 -10.53
N ALA A 210 6.85 -5.06 -11.00
CA ALA A 210 8.04 -5.38 -10.21
C ALA A 210 8.48 -4.24 -9.27
N PHE A 211 8.24 -2.98 -9.65
CA PHE A 211 8.75 -1.83 -8.87
C PHE A 211 7.72 -1.29 -7.88
N ASN A 212 6.51 -1.00 -8.33
CA ASN A 212 5.44 -0.49 -7.48
C ASN A 212 4.09 -0.83 -8.14
N PRO A 213 3.36 -1.83 -7.60
CA PRO A 213 2.15 -2.34 -8.23
C PRO A 213 0.91 -1.45 -8.00
N GLU A 214 1.00 -0.33 -7.25
CA GLU A 214 -0.15 0.52 -6.93
C GLU A 214 -1.00 0.84 -8.19
N PRO A 215 -0.44 1.34 -9.31
CA PRO A 215 -1.25 1.66 -10.49
C PRO A 215 -1.99 0.44 -11.04
N LEU A 216 -1.40 -0.76 -10.94
CA LEU A 216 -2.01 -1.99 -11.43
C LEU A 216 -3.14 -2.45 -10.50
N VAL A 217 -3.01 -2.26 -9.19
CA VAL A 217 -4.10 -2.49 -8.23
C VAL A 217 -5.27 -1.56 -8.56
N LEU A 218 -5.02 -0.25 -8.68
CA LEU A 218 -6.07 0.74 -8.95
C LEU A 218 -6.79 0.52 -10.29
N GLN A 219 -6.07 0.04 -11.30
CA GLN A 219 -6.65 -0.31 -12.61
C GLN A 219 -7.44 -1.61 -12.56
N SER A 220 -6.93 -2.60 -11.84
CA SER A 220 -7.49 -3.95 -11.82
C SER A 220 -8.62 -4.10 -10.82
N PHE A 221 -8.71 -3.25 -9.80
CA PHE A 221 -9.78 -3.22 -8.82
C PHE A 221 -10.36 -1.80 -8.75
N PRO A 222 -11.04 -1.37 -9.83
CA PRO A 222 -11.42 0.02 -9.95
C PRO A 222 -12.71 0.34 -9.19
N SER A 223 -12.88 1.60 -8.81
CA SER A 223 -14.02 2.06 -8.00
C SER A 223 -15.37 2.03 -8.71
N ASP A 224 -15.41 1.99 -10.04
CA ASP A 224 -16.62 1.78 -10.83
C ASP A 224 -17.16 0.34 -10.73
N GLU A 225 -16.31 -0.62 -10.34
CA GLU A 225 -16.70 -1.98 -9.94
C GLU A 225 -16.98 -2.10 -8.43
N GLY A 226 -17.04 -0.97 -7.71
CA GLY A 226 -17.38 -0.91 -6.30
C GLY A 226 -16.18 -1.00 -5.35
N TRP A 227 -14.96 -1.20 -5.83
CA TRP A 227 -13.78 -1.32 -4.96
C TRP A 227 -13.43 0.01 -4.26
N PRO A 228 -12.99 -0.02 -2.98
CA PRO A 228 -12.77 1.18 -2.18
C PRO A 228 -11.41 1.84 -2.43
N PHE A 229 -10.99 1.94 -3.70
CA PHE A 229 -9.70 2.53 -4.09
C PHE A 229 -9.87 3.87 -4.81
N ALA A 230 -8.85 4.72 -4.71
CA ALA A 230 -8.73 5.90 -5.55
C ALA A 230 -8.75 5.51 -7.04
N LYS A 231 -9.39 6.36 -7.84
CA LYS A 231 -9.50 6.18 -9.29
C LYS A 231 -8.18 6.52 -9.97
N TYR A 232 -7.60 5.52 -10.63
CA TYR A 232 -6.53 5.73 -11.59
C TYR A 232 -7.02 6.58 -12.76
N LEU A 233 -6.27 7.63 -13.11
CA LEU A 233 -6.62 8.51 -14.23
C LEU A 233 -5.74 8.30 -15.46
N GLY A 234 -4.45 8.00 -15.25
CA GLY A 234 -3.47 7.76 -16.30
C GLY A 234 -2.04 8.05 -15.83
N ALA A 235 -1.07 7.85 -16.71
CA ALA A 235 0.34 8.15 -16.44
C ALA A 235 1.00 8.96 -17.56
N CYS A 236 2.10 9.64 -17.21
CA CYS A 236 3.05 10.15 -18.17
C CYS A 236 4.49 10.04 -17.66
N GLY A 237 5.30 9.23 -18.33
CA GLY A 237 6.66 8.96 -17.88
C GLY A 237 6.64 8.26 -16.52
N ARG A 238 7.38 8.80 -15.54
CA ARG A 238 7.40 8.28 -14.16
C ARG A 238 6.47 9.03 -13.22
N MET A 239 5.36 9.51 -13.75
CA MET A 239 4.34 10.21 -12.98
C MET A 239 2.98 9.58 -13.25
N VAL A 240 2.36 9.09 -12.19
CA VAL A 240 0.99 8.56 -12.20
C VAL A 240 0.05 9.62 -11.66
N ALA A 241 -1.11 9.75 -12.29
CA ALA A 241 -2.19 10.62 -11.84
C ALA A 241 -3.36 9.78 -11.33
N VAL A 242 -3.81 10.11 -10.11
CA VAL A 242 -5.00 9.54 -9.48
C VAL A 242 -5.94 10.66 -9.07
N ASN A 243 -7.23 10.37 -8.91
CA ASN A 243 -8.17 11.37 -8.42
C ASN A 243 -7.82 11.78 -6.99
N TYR A 244 -8.07 13.05 -6.66
CA TYR A 244 -8.05 13.48 -5.26
C TYR A 244 -9.36 13.04 -4.60
N VAL A 245 -9.25 12.32 -3.49
CA VAL A 245 -10.40 11.88 -2.68
C VAL A 245 -10.78 12.98 -1.68
N GLY A 246 -9.85 13.37 -0.82
CA GLY A 246 -10.10 14.27 0.30
C GLY A 246 -8.92 14.32 1.27
N GLU A 247 -9.20 14.74 2.50
CA GLU A 247 -8.21 14.77 3.58
C GLU A 247 -7.94 13.37 4.12
N GLU A 248 -6.69 13.09 4.47
CA GLU A 248 -6.26 11.84 5.08
C GLU A 248 -6.91 11.63 6.46
N LEU A 249 -6.99 10.38 6.95
CA LEU A 249 -7.63 10.08 8.24
C LEU A 249 -6.97 10.80 9.42
N TRP A 250 -5.68 11.10 9.33
CA TRP A 250 -4.94 11.85 10.34
C TRP A 250 -5.60 13.20 10.67
N SER A 251 -6.15 13.89 9.67
CA SER A 251 -6.86 15.17 9.84
C SER A 251 -8.12 15.06 10.73
N TYR A 252 -8.66 13.86 10.89
CA TYR A 252 -9.87 13.58 11.67
C TYR A 252 -9.58 13.08 13.09
N PHE A 253 -8.31 13.02 13.51
CA PHE A 253 -7.93 12.52 14.84
C PHE A 253 -8.65 13.27 15.99
N ASN A 254 -8.85 14.59 15.82
CA ASN A 254 -9.55 15.44 16.79
C ASN A 254 -11.04 15.69 16.45
N ALA A 255 -11.61 14.98 15.48
CA ALA A 255 -13.02 15.13 15.11
C ALA A 255 -13.98 14.72 16.27
N PRO A 256 -15.27 15.12 16.22
CA PRO A 256 -16.28 14.65 17.18
C PRO A 256 -16.34 13.12 17.27
N TRP A 257 -16.71 12.60 18.44
CA TRP A 257 -16.80 11.15 18.70
C TRP A 257 -17.60 10.41 17.63
N GLU A 258 -18.79 10.92 17.31
CA GLU A 258 -19.68 10.32 16.30
C GLU A 258 -18.99 10.18 14.94
N LYS A 259 -18.26 11.20 14.49
CA LYS A 259 -17.51 11.13 13.23
C LYS A 259 -16.38 10.11 13.30
N ARG A 260 -15.73 9.97 14.45
CA ARG A 260 -14.67 8.98 14.62
C ARG A 260 -15.20 7.55 14.61
N VAL A 261 -16.36 7.31 15.23
CA VAL A 261 -17.04 6.00 15.19
C VAL A 261 -17.49 5.66 13.78
N ASP A 262 -18.06 6.61 13.04
CA ASP A 262 -18.44 6.46 11.63
C ASP A 262 -17.25 6.04 10.76
N LEU A 263 -16.12 6.76 10.84
CA LEU A 263 -14.92 6.44 10.08
C LEU A 263 -14.32 5.07 10.47
N ALA A 264 -14.32 4.76 11.76
CA ALA A 264 -13.90 3.46 12.29
C ALA A 264 -14.76 2.29 11.75
N TRP A 265 -16.08 2.51 11.66
CA TRP A 265 -17.00 1.53 11.10
C TRP A 265 -16.74 1.29 9.61
N GLN A 266 -16.62 2.35 8.82
CA GLN A 266 -16.34 2.26 7.39
C GLN A 266 -15.02 1.54 7.10
N LEU A 267 -14.01 1.73 7.96
CA LEU A 267 -12.76 0.97 7.89
C LEU A 267 -12.97 -0.54 8.04
N MET A 268 -13.82 -0.98 8.96
CA MET A 268 -14.17 -2.40 9.11
C MET A 268 -14.97 -2.92 7.90
N GLU A 269 -15.88 -2.10 7.35
CA GLU A 269 -16.61 -2.45 6.13
C GLU A 269 -15.68 -2.62 4.94
N ILE A 270 -14.66 -1.77 4.80
CA ILE A 270 -13.62 -1.92 3.76
C ILE A 270 -12.89 -3.25 3.94
N ALA A 271 -12.46 -3.60 5.15
CA ALA A 271 -11.77 -4.86 5.40
C ALA A 271 -12.64 -6.09 5.05
N GLU A 272 -13.93 -6.03 5.38
CA GLU A 272 -14.90 -7.07 5.01
C GLU A 272 -15.06 -7.14 3.49
N GLN A 273 -15.26 -6.01 2.81
CA GLN A 273 -15.42 -5.93 1.36
C GLN A 273 -14.19 -6.46 0.59
N LEU A 274 -12.99 -6.12 1.05
CA LEU A 274 -11.75 -6.58 0.43
C LEU A 274 -11.56 -8.09 0.56
N THR A 275 -12.09 -8.71 1.62
CA THR A 275 -11.99 -10.15 1.88
C THR A 275 -13.13 -10.94 1.23
N ASN A 276 -14.34 -10.38 1.30
CA ASN A 276 -15.60 -11.00 0.92
C ASN A 276 -16.30 -10.14 -0.13
N ASN A 277 -16.13 -10.54 -1.39
CA ASN A 277 -16.71 -9.91 -2.56
C ASN A 277 -17.07 -10.96 -3.62
N ASP A 278 -17.87 -10.52 -4.59
CA ASP A 278 -18.39 -11.34 -5.67
C ASP A 278 -17.31 -11.80 -6.66
N PHE A 279 -16.16 -11.12 -6.67
CA PHE A 279 -15.03 -11.49 -7.55
C PHE A 279 -14.19 -12.63 -7.00
N GLU A 280 -14.45 -13.13 -5.78
CA GLU A 280 -13.67 -14.19 -5.13
C GLU A 280 -12.15 -13.89 -5.07
N PHE A 281 -11.76 -12.61 -5.03
CA PHE A 281 -10.39 -12.21 -4.70
C PHE A 281 -10.38 -11.66 -3.28
N ALA A 282 -9.49 -12.15 -2.42
CA ALA A 282 -9.23 -11.53 -1.12
C ALA A 282 -8.02 -10.60 -1.26
N LEU A 283 -8.21 -9.32 -0.94
CA LEU A 283 -7.17 -8.30 -0.97
C LEU A 283 -6.76 -7.96 0.46
N TYR A 284 -5.48 -8.12 0.78
CA TYR A 284 -4.94 -7.80 2.09
C TYR A 284 -3.98 -6.62 1.99
N LEU A 285 -4.32 -5.53 2.67
CA LEU A 285 -3.41 -4.40 2.85
C LEU A 285 -2.32 -4.80 3.85
N LEU A 286 -1.07 -4.77 3.42
CA LEU A 286 0.06 -5.12 4.27
C LEU A 286 0.63 -3.89 5.01
N ASP A 287 0.39 -2.69 4.46
CA ASP A 287 0.67 -1.42 5.12
C ASP A 287 -0.64 -0.69 5.44
N VAL A 288 -0.98 -0.67 6.73
CA VAL A 288 -2.19 -0.01 7.22
C VAL A 288 -1.79 1.14 8.14
N SER A 289 -1.95 2.36 7.62
CA SER A 289 -1.65 3.60 8.31
C SER A 289 -2.71 4.66 7.98
N PHE A 290 -2.81 5.71 8.82
CA PHE A 290 -3.79 6.77 8.65
C PHE A 290 -3.63 7.56 7.34
N ASP A 291 -2.41 7.59 6.79
CA ASP A 291 -2.07 8.34 5.59
C ASP A 291 -2.45 7.56 4.31
N ASN A 292 -2.73 6.26 4.43
CA ASN A 292 -3.13 5.40 3.30
C ASN A 292 -4.64 5.50 2.99
N PHE A 293 -5.42 6.24 3.80
CA PHE A 293 -6.85 6.42 3.64
C PHE A 293 -7.21 7.90 3.64
N ALA A 294 -8.18 8.27 2.81
CA ALA A 294 -8.74 9.62 2.77
C ALA A 294 -10.26 9.60 2.86
N VAL A 295 -10.83 10.70 3.34
CA VAL A 295 -12.28 10.88 3.53
C VAL A 295 -12.82 11.83 2.50
N GLY A 296 -13.78 11.36 1.69
CA GLY A 296 -14.48 12.18 0.71
C GLY A 296 -15.21 13.36 1.38
N PRO A 297 -14.98 14.62 0.95
CA PRO A 297 -15.51 15.78 1.65
C PRO A 297 -17.03 15.97 1.48
N ARG A 298 -17.65 15.31 0.48
CA ARG A 298 -19.08 15.44 0.18
C ARG A 298 -19.91 14.29 0.73
N ASP A 299 -19.43 13.07 0.55
CA ASP A 299 -20.11 11.83 0.93
C ASP A 299 -19.61 11.24 2.25
N GLY A 300 -18.51 11.77 2.80
CA GLY A 300 -17.94 11.31 4.05
C GLY A 300 -17.34 9.90 3.98
N LYS A 301 -17.17 9.35 2.77
CA LYS A 301 -16.72 7.97 2.54
C LYS A 301 -15.22 7.84 2.69
N VAL A 302 -14.79 6.80 3.39
CA VAL A 302 -13.38 6.39 3.48
C VAL A 302 -12.99 5.66 2.19
N ILE A 303 -11.85 6.05 1.60
CA ILE A 303 -11.29 5.43 0.39
C ILE A 303 -9.79 5.21 0.60
N ILE A 304 -9.28 4.09 0.11
CA ILE A 304 -7.86 3.75 0.10
C ILE A 304 -7.17 4.57 -1.00
N VAL A 305 -6.19 5.38 -0.62
CA VAL A 305 -5.44 6.26 -1.53
C VAL A 305 -4.02 5.77 -1.82
N ASP A 306 -3.48 4.85 -1.01
CA ASP A 306 -2.19 4.20 -1.20
C ASP A 306 -2.40 2.67 -1.29
N ALA A 307 -1.96 2.07 -2.39
CA ALA A 307 -2.11 0.64 -2.66
C ALA A 307 -0.78 0.00 -3.09
N GLU A 308 0.34 0.50 -2.56
CA GLU A 308 1.68 -0.01 -2.85
C GLU A 308 1.89 -1.46 -2.34
N ASN A 309 1.32 -1.79 -1.18
CA ASN A 309 1.50 -3.08 -0.51
C ASN A 309 0.17 -3.83 -0.34
N VAL A 310 -0.33 -4.41 -1.43
CA VAL A 310 -1.56 -5.22 -1.45
C VAL A 310 -1.25 -6.64 -1.87
N LEU A 311 -1.50 -7.61 -0.98
CA LEU A 311 -1.48 -9.02 -1.31
C LEU A 311 -2.84 -9.46 -1.86
N VAL A 312 -2.85 -10.18 -2.97
CA VAL A 312 -4.08 -10.68 -3.59
C VAL A 312 -4.11 -12.20 -3.59
N ALA A 313 -5.15 -12.77 -3.01
CA ALA A 313 -5.39 -14.20 -2.99
C ALA A 313 -6.63 -14.57 -3.80
N ASP A 314 -6.49 -15.52 -4.73
CA ASP A 314 -7.62 -16.05 -5.49
C ASP A 314 -8.34 -17.15 -4.69
N LYS A 315 -9.47 -16.80 -4.06
CA LYS A 315 -10.27 -17.74 -3.25
C LYS A 315 -10.81 -18.89 -4.10
N ARG A 316 -11.11 -18.66 -5.37
CA ARG A 316 -11.59 -19.69 -6.29
C ARG A 316 -10.51 -20.72 -6.56
N LEU A 317 -9.29 -20.26 -6.88
CA LEU A 317 -8.14 -21.15 -7.06
C LEU A 317 -7.85 -21.96 -5.78
N ILE A 318 -7.88 -21.31 -4.61
CA ILE A 318 -7.65 -21.96 -3.31
C ILE A 318 -8.69 -23.06 -3.03
N ARG A 319 -9.97 -22.81 -3.32
CA ARG A 319 -11.05 -23.80 -3.15
C ARG A 319 -10.90 -25.00 -4.09
N GLN A 320 -10.46 -24.75 -5.32
CA GLN A 320 -10.29 -25.78 -6.35
C GLN A 320 -9.04 -26.63 -6.11
N SER A 321 -7.96 -26.01 -5.63
CA SER A 321 -6.71 -26.70 -5.27
C SER A 321 -6.86 -27.37 -3.89
N LYS A 322 -7.64 -28.46 -3.83
CA LYS A 322 -7.84 -29.25 -2.60
C LYS A 322 -6.53 -29.80 -1.99
N TYR A 323 -5.43 -29.81 -2.76
CA TYR A 323 -4.08 -30.11 -2.33
C TYR A 323 -3.13 -29.26 -3.20
N ILE A 324 -2.14 -28.61 -2.57
CA ILE A 324 -1.10 -27.75 -3.19
C ILE A 324 -1.54 -26.28 -3.38
N THR A 325 -1.48 -25.52 -2.29
CA THR A 325 -0.47 -24.45 -2.16
C THR A 325 -0.21 -24.25 -0.66
N TYR A 326 0.60 -25.11 -0.03
CA TYR A 326 0.86 -25.01 1.41
C TYR A 326 1.41 -23.64 1.82
N ILE A 327 2.12 -22.92 0.93
CA ILE A 327 2.68 -21.59 1.22
C ILE A 327 1.60 -20.50 1.16
N CYS A 328 0.77 -20.43 0.11
CA CYS A 328 -0.34 -19.47 0.08
C CYS A 328 -1.42 -19.82 1.09
N PHE A 329 -1.74 -21.10 1.32
CA PHE A 329 -2.70 -21.50 2.36
C PHE A 329 -2.15 -21.22 3.75
N LEU A 330 -0.87 -21.49 4.08
CA LEU A 330 -0.29 -21.05 5.35
C LEU A 330 -0.21 -19.53 5.43
N TYR A 331 0.12 -18.77 4.38
CA TYR A 331 0.10 -17.32 4.48
C TYR A 331 -1.31 -16.78 4.62
N THR A 332 -2.33 -17.26 3.90
CA THR A 332 -3.72 -16.84 4.11
C THR A 332 -4.35 -17.41 5.38
N PHE A 333 -3.90 -18.56 5.88
CA PHE A 333 -4.40 -19.14 7.14
C PHE A 333 -3.70 -18.48 8.33
N PHE A 334 -2.39 -18.26 8.24
CA PHE A 334 -1.60 -17.48 9.19
C PHE A 334 -1.97 -16.01 9.12
N MET A 335 -2.36 -15.44 7.96
CA MET A 335 -2.98 -14.10 7.77
C MET A 335 -4.48 -14.10 7.99
N SER A 336 -5.18 -15.23 8.11
CA SER A 336 -6.53 -15.27 8.70
C SER A 336 -6.45 -15.33 10.25
N ASN A 337 -5.32 -15.80 10.78
CA ASN A 337 -4.95 -15.70 12.19
C ASN A 337 -4.15 -14.41 12.49
N LEU A 338 -3.51 -13.80 11.49
CA LEU A 338 -2.91 -12.47 11.51
C LEU A 338 -3.88 -11.43 11.01
N THR A 339 -5.04 -11.75 10.43
CA THR A 339 -6.17 -10.81 10.46
C THR A 339 -6.59 -10.64 11.89
N PHE A 340 -6.21 -11.49 12.85
CA PHE A 340 -6.30 -11.14 14.27
C PHE A 340 -5.18 -10.17 14.72
N ALA A 341 -4.02 -10.15 14.06
CA ALA A 341 -2.88 -9.26 14.38
C ALA A 341 -2.92 -7.91 13.63
N SER A 342 -3.29 -7.91 12.36
CA SER A 342 -3.72 -6.80 11.52
C SER A 342 -5.11 -6.32 11.90
N CYS A 343 -6.06 -7.16 12.35
CA CYS A 343 -7.17 -6.64 13.16
C CYS A 343 -6.62 -6.13 14.49
N THR A 344 -5.63 -6.71 15.17
CA THR A 344 -5.14 -6.01 16.39
C THR A 344 -4.43 -4.71 16.07
N HIS A 345 -3.80 -4.51 14.90
CA HIS A 345 -3.18 -3.23 14.53
C HIS A 345 -4.21 -2.25 13.97
N PHE A 346 -5.14 -2.72 13.16
CA PHE A 346 -6.26 -1.97 12.60
C PHE A 346 -7.30 -1.64 13.67
N LEU A 347 -7.71 -2.61 14.50
CA LEU A 347 -8.45 -2.39 15.74
C LEU A 347 -7.61 -1.56 16.70
N CYS A 348 -6.30 -1.72 16.89
CA CYS A 348 -5.53 -0.83 17.79
C CYS A 348 -5.46 0.60 17.24
N GLN A 349 -5.33 0.80 15.93
CA GLN A 349 -5.44 2.13 15.31
C GLN A 349 -6.86 2.67 15.41
N THR A 350 -7.88 1.83 15.24
CA THR A 350 -9.30 2.18 15.41
C THR A 350 -9.60 2.51 16.88
N PHE A 351 -9.10 1.72 17.83
CA PHE A 351 -9.22 1.93 19.27
C PHE A 351 -8.42 3.15 19.72
N ASN A 352 -7.21 3.40 19.18
CA ASN A 352 -6.44 4.62 19.42
C ASN A 352 -7.15 5.86 18.84
N PHE A 353 -7.78 5.71 17.68
CA PHE A 353 -8.60 6.76 17.07
C PHE A 353 -9.86 7.05 17.91
N LEU A 354 -10.45 6.04 18.53
CA LEU A 354 -11.61 6.18 19.42
C LEU A 354 -11.21 6.72 20.81
N LEU A 355 -10.14 6.23 21.42
CA LEU A 355 -9.74 6.52 22.80
C LEU A 355 -8.78 7.72 22.88
N ARG A 356 -9.30 8.94 22.95
CA ARG A 356 -8.51 10.12 23.33
C ARG A 356 -8.23 10.10 24.85
N TRP A 357 -7.03 9.76 25.29
CA TRP A 357 -6.63 9.94 26.70
C TRP A 357 -6.02 11.33 26.96
N LYS A 358 -6.50 12.01 27.99
CA LYS A 358 -5.95 13.29 28.51
C LYS A 358 -4.49 13.08 28.94
N PRO A 359 -3.61 14.10 28.82
CA PRO A 359 -2.27 14.04 29.39
C PRO A 359 -2.41 14.02 30.92
N TYR A 360 -1.44 13.42 31.62
CA TYR A 360 -1.41 13.19 33.07
C TYR A 360 -2.08 11.92 33.57
N SER A 361 -1.69 10.75 33.04
CA SER A 361 -1.50 9.55 33.87
C SER A 361 -0.73 8.50 33.06
N LEU A 362 0.38 7.99 33.62
CA LEU A 362 1.08 6.83 33.06
C LEU A 362 0.14 5.62 33.14
N PHE A 363 -0.49 5.25 32.02
CA PHE A 363 -1.10 3.94 31.83
C PHE A 363 -0.48 3.28 30.60
N TYR A 364 0.42 2.33 30.85
CA TYR A 364 0.81 1.34 29.85
C TYR A 364 -0.36 0.37 29.69
N LEU A 365 -1.13 0.50 28.62
CA LEU A 365 -1.98 -0.58 28.14
C LEU A 365 -1.06 -1.60 27.45
N THR A 366 -0.56 -2.55 28.23
CA THR A 366 0.05 -3.77 27.67
C THR A 366 -1.08 -4.70 27.22
N CYS A 367 -1.31 -4.77 25.91
CA CYS A 367 -2.09 -5.85 25.32
C CYS A 367 -1.26 -7.15 25.47
N ILE A 368 -1.42 -7.85 26.59
CA ILE A 368 -0.71 -9.12 26.81
C ILE A 368 -1.47 -10.20 26.06
N SER A 369 -0.99 -10.56 24.86
CA SER A 369 -1.31 -11.83 24.24
C SER A 369 -0.65 -12.96 25.05
N LYS A 370 -1.32 -13.48 26.09
CA LYS A 370 -0.90 -14.73 26.73
C LYS A 370 -1.42 -15.90 25.90
N CYS A 371 -0.69 -16.27 24.85
CA CYS A 371 -0.73 -17.65 24.37
C CYS A 371 -0.09 -18.51 25.47
N LYS A 372 -0.90 -19.10 26.36
CA LYS A 372 -0.41 -20.19 27.21
C LYS A 372 -0.37 -21.45 26.34
N PRO A 373 0.81 -22.07 26.11
CA PRO A 373 0.81 -23.43 25.62
C PRO A 373 0.16 -24.30 26.69
N VAL A 374 -0.95 -24.96 26.36
CA VAL A 374 -1.43 -26.06 27.18
C VAL A 374 -0.46 -27.20 26.94
N HIS A 375 0.55 -27.33 27.81
CA HIS A 375 1.39 -28.52 27.86
C HIS A 375 0.51 -29.71 28.29
N TYR A 376 0.08 -30.52 27.33
CA TYR A 376 -0.16 -31.93 27.61
C TYR A 376 1.15 -32.66 27.35
N ALA A 377 1.73 -33.18 28.43
CA ALA A 377 2.90 -34.02 28.38
C ALA A 377 2.54 -35.35 27.67
N CYS A 378 3.17 -35.60 26.52
CA CYS A 378 3.37 -36.97 26.06
C CYS A 378 4.70 -37.45 26.63
N THR A 379 4.65 -38.19 27.73
CA THR A 379 5.79 -38.97 28.21
C THR A 379 5.97 -40.19 27.33
N LEU A 380 7.07 -40.24 26.56
CA LEU A 380 7.61 -41.47 26.00
C LEU A 380 9.08 -41.56 26.42
N ASN A 381 9.31 -42.41 27.42
CA ASN A 381 10.63 -42.83 27.89
C ASN A 381 11.40 -43.48 26.73
N HIS A 382 12.58 -42.97 26.42
CA HIS A 382 13.57 -43.70 25.61
C HIS A 382 14.78 -44.00 26.48
N ASN A 383 14.98 -45.30 26.74
CA ASN A 383 16.26 -45.84 27.14
C ASN A 383 16.51 -47.10 26.30
N PHE A 384 17.78 -47.24 25.93
CA PHE A 384 18.44 -48.38 25.30
C PHE A 384 18.47 -48.54 23.77
N SER A 385 19.63 -49.05 23.42
CA SER A 385 20.37 -49.08 22.17
C SER A 385 20.42 -50.49 21.58
N VAL A 386 20.82 -50.58 20.31
CA VAL A 386 21.32 -51.77 19.58
C VAL A 386 20.30 -52.85 19.24
N PHE A 387 19.97 -53.03 17.94
CA PHE A 387 20.28 -54.21 17.11
C PHE A 387 19.65 -54.10 15.70
N SER A 388 20.17 -54.95 14.82
CA SER A 388 20.16 -55.02 13.35
C SER A 388 18.84 -55.30 12.61
N LYS A 389 18.83 -54.95 11.31
CA LYS A 389 18.17 -55.57 10.12
C LYS A 389 16.72 -56.09 10.26
N ILE A 390 15.83 -55.66 9.35
CA ILE A 390 15.03 -56.48 8.41
C ILE A 390 14.12 -55.56 7.58
N SER A 391 14.09 -55.77 6.26
CA SER A 391 13.13 -55.18 5.31
C SER A 391 11.74 -55.79 5.47
N PHE A 392 10.67 -55.02 5.30
CA PHE A 392 9.45 -55.36 4.53
C PHE A 392 8.51 -54.14 4.46
N GLY A 393 7.73 -54.07 3.38
CA GLY A 393 7.02 -52.88 2.94
C GLY A 393 5.59 -52.69 3.45
N LEU A 394 5.01 -51.60 2.92
CA LEU A 394 3.59 -51.21 2.83
C LEU A 394 2.87 -50.60 4.05
N LYS A 395 2.37 -49.38 3.76
CA LYS A 395 1.19 -48.67 4.30
C LYS A 395 1.25 -48.16 5.74
N TRP A 396 1.52 -46.86 5.88
CA TRP A 396 1.04 -46.05 6.99
C TRP A 396 -0.07 -45.11 6.52
N THR A 397 -1.30 -45.45 6.85
CA THR A 397 -2.38 -44.48 7.06
C THR A 397 -1.99 -43.60 8.25
N GLN A 398 -1.59 -42.36 8.01
CA GLN A 398 -1.45 -41.38 9.08
C GLN A 398 -2.77 -40.64 9.27
N ILE A 399 -3.43 -40.98 10.38
CA ILE A 399 -4.45 -40.16 11.02
C ILE A 399 -3.71 -38.97 11.62
N TYR A 400 -4.03 -37.75 11.17
CA TYR A 400 -3.49 -36.54 11.78
C TYR A 400 -4.60 -35.81 12.55
N CYS A 401 -4.37 -35.65 13.86
CA CYS A 401 -5.18 -34.86 14.78
C CYS A 401 -5.29 -33.41 14.30
N VAL A 402 -6.52 -32.93 14.19
CA VAL A 402 -6.83 -31.51 13.98
C VAL A 402 -6.84 -30.83 15.36
N CYS A 403 -5.84 -29.99 15.63
CA CYS A 403 -5.87 -29.07 16.78
C CYS A 403 -6.73 -27.85 16.43
N VAL A 404 -7.87 -27.72 17.10
CA VAL A 404 -8.68 -26.49 17.06
C VAL A 404 -8.21 -25.58 18.19
N CYS A 405 -7.60 -24.44 17.86
CA CYS A 405 -7.33 -23.38 18.83
C CYS A 405 -8.60 -22.56 19.05
N VAL A 406 -9.10 -22.54 20.29
CA VAL A 406 -10.16 -21.61 20.74
C VAL A 406 -9.49 -20.52 21.56
N CYS A 407 -9.47 -19.28 21.07
CA CYS A 407 -9.01 -18.11 21.82
C CYS A 407 -10.19 -17.44 22.53
N VAL A 408 -10.11 -17.30 23.84
CA VAL A 408 -11.04 -16.50 24.66
C VAL A 408 -10.37 -15.17 25.01
N CYS A 409 -10.96 -14.05 24.57
CA CYS A 409 -10.55 -12.71 25.02
C CYS A 409 -11.02 -12.49 26.46
N VAL A 410 -10.08 -12.31 27.40
CA VAL A 410 -10.37 -11.90 28.78
C VAL A 410 -9.79 -10.52 29.01
N CYS A 411 -10.64 -9.50 29.19
CA CYS A 411 -10.24 -8.18 29.68
C CYS A 411 -10.10 -8.25 31.21
N THR A 412 -8.88 -8.32 31.74
CA THR A 412 -8.65 -8.23 33.19
C THR A 412 -8.53 -6.77 33.63
N HIS A 413 -9.54 -6.28 34.35
CA HIS A 413 -9.40 -5.11 35.23
C HIS A 413 -8.66 -5.54 36.51
N VAL A 414 -7.57 -4.88 36.87
CA VAL A 414 -6.95 -5.02 38.21
C VAL A 414 -7.40 -3.81 39.04
N PHE A 415 -8.41 -4.02 39.89
CA PHE A 415 -8.70 -3.14 41.02
C PHE A 415 -7.89 -3.64 42.23
N PHE A 416 -7.08 -2.76 42.82
CA PHE A 416 -6.75 -2.85 44.23
C PHE A 416 -7.73 -1.94 44.97
N LEU A 417 -8.78 -2.53 45.55
CA LEU A 417 -9.54 -1.93 46.64
C LEU A 417 -10.10 -3.09 47.48
N GLN A 418 -9.79 -3.05 48.76
CA GLN A 418 -10.16 -4.04 49.76
C GLN A 418 -11.68 -4.19 49.90
N SER A 419 -12.08 -5.40 50.33
CA SER A 419 -13.33 -5.80 51.02
C SER A 419 -14.52 -6.37 50.20
N ALA A 420 -14.72 -7.69 50.42
CA ALA A 420 -15.96 -8.41 50.76
C ALA A 420 -17.04 -8.77 49.70
N THR A 421 -17.25 -10.10 49.61
CA THR A 421 -18.53 -10.88 49.58
C THR A 421 -19.39 -11.07 48.30
N PHE A 422 -19.34 -12.33 47.81
CA PHE A 422 -20.42 -13.31 47.48
C PHE A 422 -21.34 -13.24 46.22
N CYS A 423 -21.62 -14.48 45.74
CA CYS A 423 -22.61 -15.00 44.75
C CYS A 423 -22.31 -14.75 43.26
N GLY A 424 -22.17 -15.75 42.36
CA GLY A 424 -22.70 -17.11 42.30
C GLY A 424 -23.85 -17.16 41.29
N LEU A 425 -23.61 -17.72 40.08
CA LEU A 425 -24.60 -18.39 39.21
C LEU A 425 -23.91 -18.90 37.93
N GLY A 426 -23.93 -20.21 37.74
CA GLY A 426 -23.44 -20.88 36.54
C GLY A 426 -24.48 -20.87 35.41
N VAL A 427 -23.99 -20.94 34.17
CA VAL A 427 -24.80 -21.24 32.99
C VAL A 427 -24.10 -22.35 32.19
N GLN A 428 -24.71 -23.53 32.18
CA GLN A 428 -24.42 -24.60 31.22
C GLN A 428 -25.09 -24.25 29.88
N CYS A 429 -24.34 -24.28 28.78
CA CYS A 429 -24.93 -24.32 27.43
C CYS A 429 -24.60 -25.66 26.77
N ARG A 430 -25.68 -26.42 26.49
CA ARG A 430 -25.70 -27.61 25.63
C ARG A 430 -25.41 -27.21 24.18
N VAL A 431 -24.58 -28.00 23.50
CA VAL A 431 -24.41 -27.99 22.05
C VAL A 431 -25.57 -28.77 21.42
N VAL A 432 -26.29 -28.14 20.49
CA VAL A 432 -27.20 -28.80 19.55
C VAL A 432 -26.58 -28.65 18.17
N PHE A 433 -26.30 -29.78 17.51
CA PHE A 433 -25.86 -29.83 16.12
C PHE A 433 -27.07 -29.75 15.19
N MET A 434 -26.99 -28.88 14.18
CA MET A 434 -27.56 -29.08 12.85
C MET A 434 -26.60 -28.52 11.81
#